data_AF-A0A1Y3PFM3-F1
#
_entry.id   AF-A0A1Y3PFM3-F1
#
_cell.length_a   1.000
_cell.length_b   1.000
_cell.length_c   1.000
_cell.angle_alpha   90.00
_cell.angle_beta   90.00
_cell.angle_gamma   90.00
#
_symmetry.space_group_name_H-M   'P 1'
#
loop_
_entity.id
_entity.type
_entity.pdbx_description
1 polymer ?
#
loop_
_entity_poly.entity_id
_entity_poly.type
_entity_poly.pdbx_seq_one_letter_code
_entity_poly.pdbx_strand_id
1 'polypeptide(L)'
;MNRNTLIGICVAGVIVFSALKPRDVTLRSMVNGWLGLAGSVEQSQASALRPLISCLNFVDVSWRRAYEDYRARDPEVESPGKALADRYPELFQAAQRTQPGSSARGAGRPDQCVLAADQKRRLVEKFPDLGAVYARYVTALLRVDEFTRRFDFYPVLGARPDSAADKAARDVEFVPMAEAFLRVSSELRTQVDAADRRIREAQLNLLRQRDHSQMAFLPGLIQQTREEMHALTVAAAAQTLTQAQLAAAIERLKTSWVWDTTDPRPGIGDADDEARRNWFRVQTPATEYLQALHELNDHWLNHADPQRLSDDFALAGKHFDRLIDAYNTAVLLQF
;
A
#
# COMPACT_ATOMS: atom_id res chain seq x y z
N MET A 1 -20.97 -90.50 0.52
CA MET A 1 -22.13 -89.86 1.19
C MET A 1 -21.65 -88.55 1.79
N ASN A 2 -22.22 -87.35 1.63
CA ASN A 2 -23.03 -86.61 0.66
C ASN A 2 -22.85 -85.14 1.12
N ARG A 3 -22.46 -84.17 0.28
CA ARG A 3 -23.27 -83.34 -0.62
C ARG A 3 -24.36 -82.48 0.07
N ASN A 4 -24.17 -81.15 0.01
CA ASN A 4 -25.16 -80.03 -0.04
C ASN A 4 -26.12 -79.87 1.19
N THR A 5 -26.68 -78.72 1.59
CA THR A 5 -27.13 -77.50 0.86
C THR A 5 -27.48 -76.35 1.83
N LEU A 6 -27.24 -75.13 1.35
CA LEU A 6 -27.71 -73.75 1.63
C LEU A 6 -28.97 -73.40 2.47
N ILE A 7 -29.01 -72.07 2.75
CA ILE A 7 -30.12 -71.11 3.07
C ILE A 7 -30.16 -70.74 4.56
N GLY A 8 -30.10 -69.49 5.03
CA GLY A 8 -30.12 -68.15 4.45
C GLY A 8 -30.62 -67.14 5.52
N ILE A 9 -30.36 -65.84 5.29
CA ILE A 9 -31.01 -64.64 5.89
C ILE A 9 -30.25 -63.90 7.03
N CYS A 10 -29.55 -62.84 6.59
CA CYS A 10 -29.53 -61.45 7.04
C CYS A 10 -29.72 -61.08 8.53
N VAL A 11 -28.67 -60.50 9.13
CA VAL A 11 -28.77 -59.21 9.84
C VAL A 11 -27.59 -58.35 9.42
N ALA A 12 -27.89 -57.29 8.65
CA ALA A 12 -26.95 -56.23 8.33
C ALA A 12 -26.72 -55.37 9.59
N GLY A 13 -25.55 -55.53 10.20
CA GLY A 13 -25.03 -54.56 11.15
C GLY A 13 -24.51 -53.35 10.36
N VAL A 14 -25.30 -52.27 10.34
CA VAL A 14 -24.88 -50.96 9.84
C VAL A 14 -23.75 -50.46 10.74
N ILE A 15 -22.50 -50.68 10.31
CA ILE A 15 -21.38 -49.89 10.81
C ILE A 15 -21.41 -48.60 10.01
N VAL A 16 -22.00 -47.57 10.63
CA VAL A 16 -21.94 -46.20 10.13
C VAL A 16 -20.46 -45.83 10.02
N PHE A 17 -19.98 -45.71 8.79
CA PHE A 17 -18.81 -44.90 8.48
C PHE A 17 -19.08 -43.51 9.03
N SER A 18 -18.55 -43.21 10.23
CA SER A 18 -18.31 -41.83 10.60
C SER A 18 -17.16 -41.36 9.72
N ALA A 19 -17.52 -40.94 8.51
CA ALA A 19 -16.67 -40.10 7.69
C ALA A 19 -16.24 -38.93 8.58
N LEU A 20 -14.99 -38.98 9.05
CA LEU A 20 -14.30 -37.79 9.50
C LEU A 20 -14.35 -36.85 8.30
N LYS A 21 -15.29 -35.89 8.36
CA LYS A 21 -15.35 -34.80 7.40
C LYS A 21 -13.94 -34.25 7.25
N PRO A 22 -13.41 -34.05 6.03
CA PRO A 22 -12.21 -33.26 5.89
C PRO A 22 -12.48 -31.93 6.61
N ARG A 23 -11.59 -31.55 7.52
CA ARG A 23 -11.64 -30.23 8.15
C ARG A 23 -11.66 -29.23 7.00
N ASP A 24 -12.69 -28.38 6.94
CA ASP A 24 -12.74 -27.22 6.08
C ASP A 24 -11.58 -26.29 6.44
N VAL A 25 -10.42 -26.54 5.84
CA VAL A 25 -9.28 -25.62 5.87
C VAL A 25 -9.55 -24.60 4.80
N THR A 26 -10.28 -23.55 5.15
CA THR A 26 -10.51 -22.42 4.26
C THR A 26 -9.18 -21.80 3.85
N LEU A 27 -9.07 -21.32 2.60
CA LEU A 27 -7.86 -20.68 2.07
C LEU A 27 -7.45 -19.48 2.94
N ARG A 28 -8.39 -18.84 3.63
CA ARG A 28 -8.20 -17.87 4.73
C ARG A 28 -7.29 -18.38 5.86
N SER A 29 -7.53 -19.59 6.39
CA SER A 29 -6.68 -20.20 7.42
C SER A 29 -5.31 -20.63 6.88
N MET A 30 -5.27 -20.94 5.59
CA MET A 30 -4.06 -21.29 4.88
C MET A 30 -3.23 -20.04 4.63
N VAL A 31 -3.75 -18.95 4.04
CA VAL A 31 -3.07 -17.65 3.85
C VAL A 31 -2.61 -17.09 5.19
N ASN A 32 -3.38 -17.28 6.27
CA ASN A 32 -2.97 -16.97 7.64
C ASN A 32 -1.88 -17.91 8.19
N GLY A 33 -1.78 -19.14 7.68
CA GLY A 33 -0.66 -20.07 7.87
C GLY A 33 0.51 -19.91 6.88
N TRP A 34 0.35 -19.13 5.80
CA TRP A 34 1.35 -18.91 4.72
C TRP A 34 2.08 -17.58 4.90
N LEU A 35 1.35 -16.52 5.28
CA LEU A 35 1.84 -15.36 6.03
C LEU A 35 2.01 -15.70 7.53
N GLY A 36 2.13 -16.97 7.88
CA GLY A 36 2.10 -17.42 9.27
C GLY A 36 2.57 -18.86 9.42
N LEU A 37 3.61 -19.27 8.70
CA LEU A 37 4.48 -20.30 9.24
C LEU A 37 5.13 -19.65 10.46
N ALA A 38 4.51 -19.81 11.61
CA ALA A 38 5.08 -19.42 12.88
C ALA A 38 6.49 -20.03 12.95
N GLY A 39 7.53 -19.19 12.76
CA GLY A 39 8.93 -19.58 12.84
C GLY A 39 9.78 -19.48 11.57
N SER A 40 9.27 -19.11 10.38
CA SER A 40 10.15 -18.84 9.22
C SER A 40 10.90 -17.50 9.40
N VAL A 41 12.10 -17.40 8.81
CA VAL A 41 12.91 -16.16 8.86
C VAL A 41 12.18 -15.02 8.16
N GLU A 42 11.61 -15.30 6.99
CA GLU A 42 10.85 -14.35 6.15
C GLU A 42 9.61 -13.84 6.87
N GLN A 43 8.92 -14.73 7.60
CA GLN A 43 7.75 -14.36 8.38
C GLN A 43 8.11 -13.46 9.57
N SER A 44 9.21 -13.78 10.25
CA SER A 44 9.74 -12.96 11.34
C SER A 44 10.16 -11.57 10.84
N GLN A 45 10.80 -11.52 9.68
CA GLN A 45 11.18 -10.30 8.96
C GLN A 45 9.96 -9.47 8.54
N ALA A 46 8.95 -10.08 7.90
CA ALA A 46 7.72 -9.40 7.50
C ALA A 46 6.99 -8.80 8.72
N SER A 47 6.90 -9.58 9.81
CA SER A 47 6.25 -9.14 11.05
C SER A 47 6.98 -7.98 11.71
N ALA A 48 8.32 -7.93 11.60
CA ALA A 48 9.13 -6.82 12.10
C ALA A 48 8.96 -5.54 11.26
N LEU A 49 8.73 -5.64 9.94
CA LEU A 49 8.47 -4.48 9.07
C LEU A 49 7.03 -3.95 9.13
N ARG A 50 6.05 -4.82 9.42
CA ARG A 50 4.62 -4.48 9.31
C ARG A 50 4.21 -3.17 10.03
N PRO A 51 4.64 -2.89 11.26
CA PRO A 51 4.32 -1.62 11.92
C PRO A 51 4.86 -0.39 11.17
N LEU A 52 6.07 -0.51 10.60
CA LEU A 52 6.71 0.56 9.86
C LEU A 52 6.02 0.80 8.51
N ILE A 53 5.66 -0.27 7.79
CA ILE A 53 4.86 -0.19 6.55
C ILE A 53 3.51 0.48 6.84
N SER A 54 2.84 0.11 7.93
CA SER A 54 1.57 0.73 8.34
C SER A 54 1.73 2.23 8.58
N CYS A 55 2.76 2.64 9.33
CA CYS A 55 3.08 4.05 9.53
C CYS A 55 3.30 4.80 8.20
N LEU A 56 4.09 4.23 7.29
CA LEU A 56 4.38 4.86 6.00
C LEU A 56 3.13 5.00 5.12
N ASN A 57 2.20 4.03 5.19
CA ASN A 57 0.99 4.07 4.38
C ASN A 57 -0.06 5.05 4.92
N PHE A 58 -0.24 5.12 6.24
CA PHE A 58 -1.33 5.91 6.83
C PHE A 58 -0.92 7.30 7.28
N VAL A 59 0.29 7.45 7.84
CA VAL A 59 0.75 8.73 8.40
C VAL A 59 1.58 9.48 7.38
N ASP A 60 2.63 8.84 6.84
CA ASP A 60 3.58 9.51 5.95
C ASP A 60 2.93 9.96 4.63
N VAL A 61 2.19 9.09 3.95
CA VAL A 61 1.45 9.45 2.73
C VAL A 61 0.46 10.58 2.99
N SER A 62 -0.28 10.51 4.10
CA SER A 62 -1.25 11.55 4.46
C SER A 62 -0.57 12.90 4.70
N TRP A 63 0.58 12.91 5.37
CA TRP A 63 1.35 14.13 5.60
C TRP A 63 1.89 14.71 4.29
N ARG A 64 2.46 13.86 3.41
CA ARG A 64 2.98 14.27 2.08
C ARG A 64 1.90 14.93 1.24
N ARG A 65 0.71 14.32 1.17
CA ARG A 65 -0.45 14.89 0.47
C ARG A 65 -0.84 16.25 1.06
N ALA A 66 -0.94 16.35 2.39
CA ALA A 66 -1.26 17.61 3.04
C ALA A 66 -0.20 18.70 2.76
N TYR A 67 1.08 18.32 2.64
CA TYR A 67 2.14 19.25 2.25
C TYR A 67 2.01 19.71 0.80
N GLU A 68 1.70 18.80 -0.13
CA GLU A 68 1.40 19.15 -1.53
C GLU A 68 0.22 20.12 -1.61
N ASP A 69 -0.88 19.81 -0.92
CA ASP A 69 -2.05 20.68 -0.84
C ASP A 69 -1.70 22.04 -0.22
N TYR A 70 -0.89 22.07 0.84
CA TYR A 70 -0.39 23.31 1.46
C TYR A 70 0.46 24.16 0.50
N ARG A 71 1.29 23.52 -0.32
CA ARG A 71 2.15 24.19 -1.30
C ARG A 71 1.36 24.75 -2.48
N ALA A 72 0.33 24.03 -2.92
CA ALA A 72 -0.53 24.43 -4.02
C ALA A 72 -1.59 25.48 -3.62
N ARG A 73 -1.96 25.51 -2.32
CA ARG A 73 -3.01 26.41 -1.82
C ARG A 73 -2.66 27.88 -2.01
N ASP A 74 -3.53 28.60 -2.70
CA ASP A 74 -3.57 30.05 -2.62
C ASP A 74 -4.28 30.47 -1.31
N PRO A 75 -3.56 31.07 -0.34
CA PRO A 75 -4.16 31.48 0.93
C PRO A 75 -5.29 32.52 0.76
N GLU A 76 -5.31 33.26 -0.34
CA GLU A 76 -6.34 34.26 -0.60
C GLU A 76 -7.61 33.70 -1.24
N VAL A 77 -7.54 32.57 -1.95
CA VAL A 77 -8.67 32.03 -2.74
C VAL A 77 -9.24 30.75 -2.13
N GLU A 78 -8.41 29.90 -1.53
CA GLU A 78 -8.76 28.50 -1.26
C GLU A 78 -8.91 28.13 0.23
N SER A 79 -8.83 29.09 1.16
CA SER A 79 -9.09 28.81 2.57
C SER A 79 -10.60 28.54 2.81
N PRO A 80 -11.01 27.33 3.25
CA PRO A 80 -12.42 26.99 3.46
C PRO A 80 -13.11 27.89 4.50
N GLY A 81 -12.34 28.47 5.42
CA GLY A 81 -12.82 29.42 6.42
C GLY A 81 -13.01 30.85 5.90
N LYS A 82 -12.41 31.24 4.77
CA LYS A 82 -12.39 32.64 4.30
C LYS A 82 -13.77 33.10 3.81
N ALA A 83 -14.40 32.34 2.91
CA ALA A 83 -15.74 32.66 2.43
C ALA A 83 -16.78 32.70 3.57
N LEU A 84 -16.62 31.86 4.59
CA LEU A 84 -17.45 31.85 5.78
C LEU A 84 -17.17 33.07 6.68
N ALA A 85 -15.90 33.41 6.91
CA ALA A 85 -15.48 34.56 7.71
C ALA A 85 -15.93 35.89 7.08
N ASP A 86 -15.79 36.03 5.76
CA ASP A 86 -16.12 37.25 5.02
C ASP A 86 -17.63 37.47 4.95
N ARG A 87 -18.40 36.39 4.76
CA ARG A 87 -19.85 36.47 4.54
C ARG A 87 -20.67 36.38 5.83
N TYR A 88 -20.18 35.65 6.84
CA TYR A 88 -20.91 35.35 8.08
C TYR A 88 -19.97 35.34 9.31
N PRO A 89 -19.44 36.51 9.72
CA PRO A 89 -18.43 36.60 10.78
C PRO A 89 -18.89 36.04 12.13
N GLU A 90 -20.18 36.16 12.47
CA GLU A 90 -20.72 35.62 13.72
C GLU A 90 -20.79 34.09 13.72
N LEU A 91 -21.15 33.47 12.59
CA LEU A 91 -21.14 32.01 12.43
C LEU A 91 -19.71 31.46 12.42
N PHE A 92 -18.77 32.20 11.82
CA PHE A 92 -17.36 31.87 11.85
C PHE A 92 -16.80 31.89 13.29
N GLN A 93 -17.11 32.92 14.08
CA GLN A 93 -16.74 32.97 15.50
C GLN A 93 -17.41 31.88 16.33
N ALA A 94 -18.67 31.51 16.03
CA ALA A 94 -19.35 30.40 16.69
C ALA A 94 -18.68 29.06 16.35
N ALA A 95 -18.31 28.84 15.09
CA ALA A 95 -17.59 27.66 14.63
C ALA A 95 -16.21 27.52 15.29
N GLN A 96 -15.49 28.63 15.51
CA GLN A 96 -14.23 28.61 16.27
C GLN A 96 -14.40 28.13 17.72
N ARG A 97 -15.52 28.45 18.36
CA ARG A 97 -15.80 28.06 19.75
C ARG A 97 -16.32 26.63 19.88
N THR A 98 -17.02 26.12 18.86
CA THR A 98 -17.64 24.80 18.88
C THR A 98 -16.76 23.71 18.29
N GLN A 99 -15.62 24.02 17.65
CA GLN A 99 -14.70 23.01 17.16
C GLN A 99 -14.19 22.14 18.32
N PRO A 100 -14.62 20.87 18.40
CA PRO A 100 -13.87 19.89 19.17
C PRO A 100 -12.54 19.72 18.43
N GLY A 101 -11.42 19.66 19.13
CA GLY A 101 -10.09 19.54 18.51
C GLY A 101 -9.82 18.21 17.77
N SER A 102 -10.82 17.58 17.15
CA SER A 102 -10.82 16.15 16.85
C SER A 102 -11.73 15.77 15.68
N SER A 103 -11.14 15.67 14.48
CA SER A 103 -11.44 14.63 13.47
C SER A 103 -10.46 14.76 12.30
N ALA A 104 -10.20 15.98 11.81
CA ALA A 104 -9.17 16.25 10.80
C ALA A 104 -7.74 16.00 11.34
N ARG A 105 -7.49 16.21 12.65
CA ARG A 105 -6.24 15.83 13.35
C ARG A 105 -6.01 14.31 13.42
N GLY A 106 -7.00 13.49 13.06
CA GLY A 106 -6.84 12.03 12.98
C GLY A 106 -6.03 11.57 11.77
N ALA A 107 -6.00 12.38 10.70
CA ALA A 107 -5.22 12.15 9.50
C ALA A 107 -3.77 12.60 9.72
N GLY A 108 -3.02 11.86 10.54
CA GLY A 108 -1.62 12.19 10.77
C GLY A 108 -1.04 11.87 12.14
N ARG A 109 -1.72 11.06 12.98
CA ARG A 109 -1.23 10.62 14.30
C ARG A 109 0.23 10.13 14.25
N PRO A 110 1.24 10.99 14.53
CA PRO A 110 2.64 10.63 14.33
C PRO A 110 3.10 9.61 15.38
N ASP A 111 2.35 9.49 16.48
CA ASP A 111 2.52 8.48 17.50
C ASP A 111 2.32 7.05 16.96
N GLN A 112 1.53 6.86 15.90
CA GLN A 112 1.42 5.56 15.22
C GLN A 112 2.72 5.12 14.52
N CYS A 113 3.62 6.08 14.26
CA CYS A 113 4.95 5.82 13.72
C CYS A 113 6.00 5.57 14.82
N VAL A 114 5.66 5.78 16.09
CA VAL A 114 6.57 5.55 17.22
C VAL A 114 6.43 4.10 17.68
N LEU A 115 7.36 3.27 17.24
CA LEU A 115 7.44 1.85 17.58
C LEU A 115 7.73 1.67 19.08
N ALA A 116 7.05 0.70 19.68
CA ALA A 116 7.32 0.23 21.04
C ALA A 116 8.73 -0.37 21.15
N ALA A 117 9.26 -0.48 22.37
CA ALA A 117 10.64 -0.93 22.61
C ALA A 117 10.92 -2.32 22.01
N ASP A 118 9.99 -3.25 22.12
CA ASP A 118 10.09 -4.60 21.56
C ASP A 118 10.02 -4.60 20.03
N GLN A 119 9.18 -3.75 19.43
CA GLN A 119 9.09 -3.55 17.98
C GLN A 119 10.37 -2.95 17.42
N LYS A 120 10.94 -1.93 18.06
CA LYS A 120 12.24 -1.33 17.69
C LYS A 120 13.36 -2.37 17.74
N ARG A 121 13.42 -3.16 18.81
CA ARG A 121 14.41 -4.23 18.95
C ARG A 121 14.30 -5.24 17.81
N ARG A 122 13.08 -5.72 17.50
CA ARG A 122 12.86 -6.65 16.39
C ARG A 122 13.23 -6.04 15.03
N LEU A 123 12.90 -4.77 14.80
CA LEU A 123 13.28 -4.06 13.57
C LEU A 123 14.80 -4.04 13.40
N VAL A 124 15.54 -3.63 14.44
CA VAL A 124 17.02 -3.56 14.40
C VAL A 124 17.65 -4.95 14.28
N GLU A 125 17.11 -5.95 14.98
CA GLU A 125 17.61 -7.33 14.91
C GLU A 125 17.47 -7.92 13.50
N LYS A 126 16.34 -7.66 12.82
CA LYS A 126 16.08 -8.20 11.48
C LYS A 126 16.62 -7.32 10.35
N PHE A 127 16.75 -6.02 10.59
CA PHE A 127 17.15 -5.00 9.62
C PHE A 127 18.03 -3.94 10.29
N PRO A 128 19.32 -4.24 10.54
CA PRO A 128 20.21 -3.34 11.27
C PRO A 128 20.32 -1.96 10.60
N ASP A 129 20.36 -1.92 9.27
CA ASP A 129 20.49 -0.68 8.49
C ASP A 129 19.25 0.23 8.62
N LEU A 130 18.06 -0.35 8.83
CA LEU A 130 16.81 0.41 8.98
C LEU A 130 16.73 1.15 10.32
N GLY A 131 17.43 0.67 11.36
CA GLY A 131 17.33 1.22 12.71
C GLY A 131 17.70 2.70 12.78
N ALA A 132 18.83 3.07 12.16
CA ALA A 132 19.32 4.45 12.18
C ALA A 132 18.42 5.39 11.35
N VAL A 133 17.96 4.94 10.18
CA VAL A 133 17.08 5.73 9.30
C VAL A 133 15.73 5.95 9.97
N TYR A 134 15.16 4.91 10.57
CA TYR A 134 13.91 4.98 11.32
C TYR A 134 13.99 5.97 12.48
N ALA A 135 15.09 5.98 13.24
CA ALA A 135 15.26 6.93 14.35
C ALA A 135 15.29 8.39 13.87
N ARG A 136 16.00 8.67 12.76
CA ARG A 136 15.99 10.00 12.13
C ARG A 136 14.61 10.36 11.61
N TYR A 137 13.91 9.42 10.98
CA TYR A 137 12.56 9.62 10.46
C TYR A 137 11.58 10.04 11.56
N VAL A 138 11.52 9.29 12.67
CA VAL A 138 10.61 9.64 13.79
C VAL A 138 10.94 10.99 14.38
N THR A 139 12.23 11.31 14.53
CA THR A 139 12.67 12.61 15.03
C THR A 139 12.21 13.75 14.11
N ALA A 140 12.39 13.58 12.80
CA ALA A 140 11.94 14.55 11.81
C ALA A 140 10.41 14.67 11.77
N LEU A 141 9.68 13.55 11.78
CA LEU A 141 8.22 13.49 11.78
C LEU A 141 7.63 14.25 12.98
N LEU A 142 8.10 13.95 14.19
CA LEU A 142 7.60 14.62 15.41
C LEU A 142 7.90 16.12 15.40
N ARG A 143 9.03 16.52 14.83
CA ARG A 143 9.40 17.93 14.69
C ARG A 143 8.48 18.66 13.71
N VAL A 144 8.24 18.10 12.52
CA VAL A 144 7.34 18.73 11.55
C VAL A 144 5.89 18.73 12.03
N ASP A 145 5.43 17.67 12.69
CA ASP A 145 4.09 17.61 13.28
C ASP A 145 3.89 18.71 14.34
N GLU A 146 4.87 18.91 15.22
CA GLU A 146 4.78 19.97 16.23
C GLU A 146 4.74 21.37 15.60
N PHE A 147 5.42 21.56 14.46
CA PHE A 147 5.39 22.83 13.73
C PHE A 147 4.06 23.04 13.00
N THR A 148 3.51 22.01 12.35
CA THR A 148 2.23 22.10 11.60
C THR A 148 1.03 22.37 12.51
N ARG A 149 1.12 22.07 13.80
CA ARG A 149 0.10 22.44 14.81
C ARG A 149 -0.07 23.95 15.02
N ARG A 150 0.87 24.77 14.56
CA ARG A 150 0.89 26.22 14.80
C ARG A 150 0.09 27.02 13.77
N PHE A 151 -0.37 26.39 12.69
CA PHE A 151 -1.06 27.06 11.59
C PHE A 151 -2.02 26.11 10.87
N ASP A 152 -2.73 26.61 9.85
CA ASP A 152 -3.75 25.88 9.09
C ASP A 152 -3.14 24.92 8.05
N PHE A 153 -2.27 24.01 8.50
CA PHE A 153 -1.67 22.98 7.64
C PHE A 153 -2.73 22.02 7.10
N TYR A 154 -3.59 21.52 8.00
CA TYR A 154 -4.79 20.74 7.66
C TYR A 154 -6.01 21.67 7.68
N PRO A 155 -6.54 22.09 6.52
CA PRO A 155 -7.56 23.12 6.46
C PRO A 155 -8.83 22.67 7.18
N VAL A 156 -9.23 23.41 8.21
CA VAL A 156 -10.49 23.16 8.94
C VAL A 156 -11.44 24.36 8.84
N LEU A 157 -12.74 24.07 8.73
CA LEU A 157 -13.80 25.07 8.73
C LEU A 157 -13.81 25.88 10.04
N GLY A 158 -13.34 27.13 10.00
CA GLY A 158 -13.26 28.00 11.18
C GLY A 158 -11.84 28.41 11.57
N ALA A 159 -10.79 27.81 10.98
CA ALA A 159 -9.43 28.32 11.13
C ALA A 159 -9.31 29.72 10.51
N ARG A 160 -8.54 30.61 11.15
CA ARG A 160 -8.23 31.92 10.58
C ARG A 160 -7.44 31.69 9.28
N PRO A 161 -7.90 32.20 8.12
CA PRO A 161 -7.11 32.16 6.90
C PRO A 161 -5.80 32.92 7.12
N ASP A 162 -4.67 32.33 6.72
CA ASP A 162 -3.40 33.05 6.69
C ASP A 162 -3.46 34.11 5.59
N SER A 163 -2.87 35.29 5.82
CA SER A 163 -2.57 36.19 4.71
C SER A 163 -1.39 35.65 3.89
N ALA A 164 -1.23 36.11 2.64
CA ALA A 164 -0.06 35.78 1.84
C ALA A 164 1.26 36.15 2.54
N ALA A 165 1.27 37.27 3.28
CA ALA A 165 2.42 37.72 4.06
C ALA A 165 2.72 36.79 5.25
N ASP A 166 1.68 36.34 5.97
CA ASP A 166 1.84 35.41 7.10
C ASP A 166 2.38 34.05 6.63
N LYS A 167 1.86 33.54 5.51
CA LYS A 167 2.36 32.32 4.87
C LYS A 167 3.82 32.46 4.45
N ALA A 168 4.18 33.57 3.79
CA ALA A 168 5.54 33.81 3.34
C ALA A 168 6.54 33.88 4.51
N ALA A 169 6.19 34.60 5.59
CA ALA A 169 7.03 34.69 6.78
C ALA A 169 7.25 33.34 7.45
N ARG A 170 6.20 32.51 7.54
CA ARG A 170 6.29 31.14 8.08
C ARG A 170 7.10 30.22 7.18
N ASP A 171 6.94 30.32 5.87
CA ASP A 171 7.57 29.41 4.90
C ASP A 171 9.11 29.48 4.94
N VAL A 172 9.69 30.59 5.42
CA VAL A 172 11.12 30.72 5.68
C VAL A 172 11.64 29.63 6.63
N GLU A 173 10.88 29.27 7.66
CA GLU A 173 11.26 28.21 8.60
C GLU A 173 10.63 26.85 8.24
N PHE A 174 9.37 26.86 7.82
CA PHE A 174 8.61 25.63 7.61
C PHE A 174 9.10 24.82 6.42
N VAL A 175 9.34 25.46 5.26
CA VAL A 175 9.65 24.75 4.01
C VAL A 175 10.97 23.98 4.13
N PRO A 176 12.08 24.55 4.63
CA PRO A 176 13.31 23.78 4.84
C PRO A 176 13.13 22.59 5.80
N MET A 177 12.29 22.75 6.83
CA MET A 177 11.99 21.69 7.79
C MET A 177 11.18 20.56 7.15
N ALA A 178 10.15 20.91 6.37
CA ALA A 178 9.34 19.99 5.59
C ALA A 178 10.19 19.21 4.59
N GLU A 179 11.06 19.88 3.84
CA GLU A 179 11.98 19.24 2.89
C GLU A 179 13.00 18.31 3.57
N ALA A 180 13.50 18.68 4.75
CA ALA A 180 14.36 17.82 5.55
C ALA A 180 13.63 16.53 5.99
N PHE A 181 12.37 16.66 6.44
CA PHE A 181 11.52 15.50 6.73
C PHE A 181 11.27 14.63 5.50
N LEU A 182 10.86 15.22 4.37
CA LEU A 182 10.59 14.51 3.12
C LEU A 182 11.80 13.71 2.65
N ARG A 183 13.01 14.24 2.80
CA ARG A 183 14.26 13.54 2.44
C ARG A 183 14.46 12.26 3.26
N VAL A 184 14.34 12.35 4.59
CA VAL A 184 14.51 11.20 5.49
C VAL A 184 13.35 10.21 5.34
N SER A 185 12.13 10.71 5.14
CA SER A 185 10.97 9.89 4.80
C SER A 185 11.18 9.12 3.49
N SER A 186 11.68 9.78 2.43
CA SER A 186 11.95 9.11 1.16
C SER A 186 13.03 8.05 1.32
N GLU A 187 14.11 8.33 2.06
CA GLU A 187 15.15 7.34 2.38
C GLU A 187 14.57 6.12 3.11
N LEU A 188 13.73 6.33 4.12
CA LEU A 188 13.07 5.26 4.86
C LEU A 188 12.16 4.43 3.95
N ARG A 189 11.32 5.08 3.13
CA ARG A 189 10.43 4.40 2.17
C ARG A 189 11.22 3.51 1.22
N THR A 190 12.32 4.02 0.65
CA THR A 190 13.18 3.25 -0.25
C THR A 190 13.76 2.01 0.42
N GLN A 191 14.29 2.14 1.64
CA GLN A 191 14.89 0.99 2.33
C GLN A 191 13.84 -0.02 2.79
N VAL A 192 12.67 0.45 3.25
CA VAL A 192 11.55 -0.43 3.63
C VAL A 192 10.99 -1.17 2.42
N ASP A 193 10.82 -0.49 1.28
CA ASP A 193 10.38 -1.12 0.04
C ASP A 193 11.39 -2.17 -0.45
N ALA A 194 12.68 -1.86 -0.41
CA ALA A 194 13.73 -2.83 -0.76
C ALA A 194 13.75 -4.06 0.18
N ALA A 195 13.50 -3.86 1.48
CA ALA A 195 13.40 -4.96 2.43
C ALA A 195 12.13 -5.81 2.20
N ASP A 196 10.97 -5.16 2.04
CA ASP A 196 9.68 -5.82 1.79
C ASP A 196 9.69 -6.60 0.47
N ARG A 197 10.24 -6.05 -0.63
CA ARG A 197 10.37 -6.77 -1.90
C ARG A 197 11.19 -8.05 -1.78
N ARG A 198 12.33 -8.03 -1.07
CA ARG A 198 13.17 -9.23 -0.87
C ARG A 198 12.43 -10.32 -0.09
N ILE A 199 11.68 -9.93 0.93
CA ILE A 199 10.88 -10.86 1.73
C ILE A 199 9.78 -11.48 0.87
N ARG A 200 9.07 -10.65 0.10
CA ARG A 200 8.00 -11.11 -0.80
C ARG A 200 8.51 -12.02 -1.91
N GLU A 201 9.70 -11.76 -2.44
CA GLU A 201 10.35 -12.64 -3.41
C GLU A 201 10.67 -14.01 -2.80
N ALA A 202 11.25 -14.05 -1.59
CA ALA A 202 11.51 -15.29 -0.88
C ALA A 202 10.21 -16.07 -0.59
N GLN A 203 9.18 -15.38 -0.11
CA GLN A 203 7.85 -15.97 0.11
C GLN A 203 7.24 -16.49 -1.20
N LEU A 204 7.35 -15.75 -2.31
CA LEU A 204 6.87 -16.15 -3.62
C LEU A 204 7.59 -17.41 -4.14
N ASN A 205 8.90 -17.51 -3.94
CA ASN A 205 9.67 -18.69 -4.33
C ASN A 205 9.25 -19.93 -3.54
N LEU A 206 8.97 -19.78 -2.24
CA LEU A 206 8.41 -20.87 -1.43
C LEU A 206 7.01 -21.29 -1.92
N LEU A 207 6.16 -20.34 -2.31
CA LEU A 207 4.84 -20.64 -2.87
C LEU A 207 4.95 -21.40 -4.21
N ARG A 208 5.85 -20.96 -5.10
CA ARG A 208 6.09 -21.61 -6.39
C ARG A 208 6.56 -23.06 -6.24
N GLN A 209 7.38 -23.34 -5.22
CA GLN A 209 7.89 -24.70 -4.94
C GLN A 209 6.83 -25.64 -4.38
N ARG A 210 5.80 -25.13 -3.70
CA ARG A 210 4.81 -25.94 -2.98
C ARG A 210 3.52 -26.22 -3.75
N ASP A 211 3.09 -25.29 -4.61
CA ASP A 211 1.70 -25.31 -5.12
C ASP A 211 1.59 -25.11 -6.63
N HIS A 212 2.61 -25.52 -7.41
CA HIS A 212 2.61 -25.48 -8.88
C HIS A 212 1.87 -24.26 -9.47
N SER A 213 2.26 -23.04 -9.03
CA SER A 213 1.96 -21.74 -9.65
C SER A 213 0.66 -21.01 -9.29
N GLN A 214 -0.34 -21.63 -8.64
CA GLN A 214 -1.67 -20.98 -8.52
C GLN A 214 -1.73 -19.91 -7.43
N MET A 215 -1.39 -20.25 -6.17
CA MET A 215 -1.31 -19.25 -5.08
C MET A 215 -0.22 -18.20 -5.31
N ALA A 216 0.80 -18.53 -6.11
CA ALA A 216 1.91 -17.63 -6.46
C ALA A 216 1.53 -16.60 -7.55
N PHE A 217 0.40 -16.78 -8.24
CA PHE A 217 0.06 -15.98 -9.42
C PHE A 217 -0.10 -14.50 -9.08
N LEU A 218 -1.11 -14.14 -8.28
CA LEU A 218 -1.41 -12.74 -7.97
C LEU A 218 -0.28 -12.04 -7.19
N PRO A 219 0.33 -12.66 -6.15
CA PRO A 219 1.51 -12.09 -5.51
C PRO A 219 2.68 -11.88 -6.49
N GLY A 220 2.87 -12.79 -7.44
CA GLY A 220 3.88 -12.67 -8.50
C GLY A 220 3.65 -11.48 -9.41
N LEU A 221 2.40 -11.24 -9.84
CA LEU A 221 2.05 -10.07 -10.66
C LEU A 221 2.28 -8.75 -9.93
N ILE A 222 1.87 -8.68 -8.67
CA ILE A 222 2.07 -7.48 -7.85
C ILE A 222 3.56 -7.24 -7.62
N GLN A 223 4.34 -8.29 -7.33
CA GLN A 223 5.79 -8.17 -7.17
C GLN A 223 6.47 -7.64 -8.44
N GLN A 224 6.17 -8.23 -9.60
CA GLN A 224 6.69 -7.75 -10.88
C GLN A 224 6.30 -6.30 -11.14
N THR A 225 5.05 -5.93 -10.83
CA THR A 225 4.57 -4.55 -11.00
C THR A 225 5.34 -3.55 -10.12
N ARG A 226 5.67 -3.94 -8.89
CA ARG A 226 6.50 -3.12 -7.98
C ARG A 226 7.94 -2.99 -8.46
N GLU A 227 8.49 -4.04 -9.06
CA GLU A 227 9.86 -4.03 -9.60
C GLU A 227 9.96 -3.10 -10.81
N GLU A 228 9.00 -3.15 -11.74
CA GLU A 228 8.97 -2.27 -12.91
C GLU A 228 8.78 -0.81 -12.50
N MET A 229 7.80 -0.51 -11.61
CA MET A 229 7.59 0.87 -11.14
C MET A 229 8.83 1.43 -10.44
N HIS A 230 9.52 0.60 -9.65
CA HIS A 230 10.77 0.99 -9.01
C HIS A 230 11.88 1.29 -10.01
N ALA A 231 12.07 0.43 -11.01
CA ALA A 231 13.07 0.64 -12.06
C ALA A 231 12.82 1.94 -12.82
N LEU A 232 11.55 2.22 -13.17
CA LEU A 232 11.13 3.46 -13.82
C LEU A 232 11.40 4.68 -12.92
N THR A 233 11.05 4.60 -11.63
CA THR A 233 11.26 5.68 -10.65
C THR A 233 12.74 6.00 -10.46
N VAL A 234 13.59 4.98 -10.33
CA VAL A 234 15.04 5.15 -10.18
C VAL A 234 15.62 5.80 -11.44
N ALA A 235 15.24 5.33 -12.62
CA ALA A 235 15.69 5.91 -13.88
C ALA A 235 15.21 7.36 -14.06
N ALA A 236 13.97 7.67 -13.68
CA ALA A 236 13.44 9.03 -13.75
C ALA A 236 14.19 9.98 -12.80
N ALA A 237 14.41 9.55 -11.55
CA ALA A 237 15.16 10.32 -10.57
C ALA A 237 16.63 10.55 -10.98
N ALA A 238 17.24 9.57 -11.65
CA ALA A 238 18.59 9.68 -12.21
C ALA A 238 18.64 10.44 -13.55
N GLN A 239 17.50 10.89 -14.09
CA GLN A 239 17.37 11.50 -15.42
C GLN A 239 17.90 10.60 -16.56
N THR A 240 17.82 9.28 -16.37
CA THR A 240 18.23 8.27 -17.35
C THR A 240 17.05 7.50 -17.93
N LEU A 241 15.81 7.83 -17.56
CA LEU A 241 14.62 7.19 -18.10
C LEU A 241 14.50 7.50 -19.60
N THR A 242 14.41 6.44 -20.40
CA THR A 242 14.22 6.52 -21.85
C THR A 242 12.84 6.00 -22.24
N GLN A 243 12.34 6.48 -23.38
CA GLN A 243 11.09 5.97 -23.97
C GLN A 243 11.16 4.45 -24.21
N ALA A 244 12.31 3.92 -24.65
CA ALA A 244 12.48 2.49 -24.86
C ALA A 244 12.36 1.67 -23.56
N GLN A 245 12.90 2.18 -22.44
CA GLN A 245 12.73 1.53 -21.13
C GLN A 245 11.27 1.54 -20.68
N LEU A 246 10.56 2.66 -20.87
CA LEU A 246 9.13 2.77 -20.55
C LEU A 246 8.29 1.79 -21.39
N ALA A 247 8.46 1.79 -22.71
CA ALA A 247 7.75 0.88 -23.61
C ALA A 247 8.02 -0.59 -23.27
N ALA A 248 9.27 -0.95 -22.96
CA ALA A 248 9.62 -2.31 -22.57
C ALA A 248 8.99 -2.72 -21.23
N ALA A 249 8.90 -1.82 -20.26
CA ALA A 249 8.20 -2.07 -18.99
C ALA A 249 6.70 -2.29 -19.21
N ILE A 250 6.06 -1.45 -20.04
CA ILE A 250 4.66 -1.57 -20.41
C ILE A 250 4.37 -2.95 -21.03
N GLU A 251 5.17 -3.38 -22.01
CA GLU A 251 4.96 -4.67 -22.68
C GLU A 251 5.13 -5.86 -21.73
N ARG A 252 6.14 -5.82 -20.84
CA ARG A 252 6.33 -6.86 -19.81
C ARG A 252 5.13 -6.93 -18.86
N LEU A 253 4.64 -5.80 -18.39
CA LEU A 253 3.49 -5.76 -17.48
C LEU A 253 2.20 -6.19 -18.18
N LYS A 254 1.94 -5.68 -19.38
CA LYS A 254 0.77 -6.04 -20.18
C LYS A 254 0.69 -7.54 -20.42
N THR A 255 1.82 -8.17 -20.80
CA THR A 255 1.88 -9.62 -21.04
C THR A 255 1.59 -10.41 -19.76
N SER A 256 2.10 -9.94 -18.61
CA SER A 256 1.89 -10.60 -17.33
C SER A 256 0.45 -10.47 -16.80
N TRP A 257 -0.22 -9.34 -17.05
CA TRP A 257 -1.58 -9.08 -16.57
C TRP A 257 -2.69 -9.68 -17.46
N VAL A 258 -2.34 -10.51 -18.46
CA VAL A 258 -3.32 -11.33 -19.20
C VAL A 258 -3.72 -12.53 -18.35
N TRP A 259 -4.95 -12.51 -17.82
CA TRP A 259 -5.57 -13.71 -17.28
C TRP A 259 -6.14 -14.55 -18.43
N ASP A 260 -5.50 -15.68 -18.73
CA ASP A 260 -6.09 -16.67 -19.63
C ASP A 260 -7.22 -17.40 -18.90
N THR A 261 -8.47 -17.08 -19.25
CA THR A 261 -9.67 -17.75 -18.71
C THR A 261 -9.89 -19.13 -19.33
N THR A 262 -9.13 -19.51 -20.36
CA THR A 262 -9.29 -20.75 -21.12
C THR A 262 -8.34 -21.87 -20.69
N ASP A 263 -7.34 -21.59 -19.84
CA ASP A 263 -6.53 -22.59 -19.16
C ASP A 263 -6.89 -22.66 -17.66
N PRO A 264 -7.93 -23.43 -17.28
CA PRO A 264 -8.13 -23.78 -15.88
C PRO A 264 -6.98 -24.70 -15.48
N ARG A 265 -5.90 -24.11 -14.95
CA ARG A 265 -4.75 -24.86 -14.44
C ARG A 265 -5.25 -25.98 -13.50
N PRO A 266 -4.87 -27.26 -13.69
CA PRO A 266 -5.65 -28.38 -13.17
C PRO A 266 -5.65 -28.47 -11.64
N GLY A 267 -6.84 -28.74 -11.04
CA GLY A 267 -6.95 -29.31 -9.68
C GLY A 267 -7.72 -28.51 -8.61
N ILE A 268 -8.70 -27.68 -8.97
CA ILE A 268 -9.29 -26.70 -8.05
C ILE A 268 -10.69 -27.11 -7.52
N GLY A 269 -10.78 -27.39 -6.22
CA GLY A 269 -11.98 -27.14 -5.41
C GLY A 269 -11.79 -25.86 -4.56
N ASP A 270 -12.84 -25.35 -3.89
CA ASP A 270 -13.03 -24.18 -2.97
C ASP A 270 -11.95 -23.07 -2.77
N ALA A 271 -10.66 -23.36 -2.89
CA ALA A 271 -9.56 -22.40 -3.05
C ALA A 271 -9.74 -21.42 -4.23
N ASP A 272 -10.52 -21.81 -5.23
CA ASP A 272 -10.78 -21.10 -6.48
C ASP A 272 -11.43 -19.72 -6.29
N ASP A 273 -12.38 -19.62 -5.38
CA ASP A 273 -13.16 -18.39 -5.24
C ASP A 273 -12.34 -17.23 -4.67
N GLU A 274 -11.36 -17.52 -3.81
CA GLU A 274 -10.65 -16.47 -3.08
C GLU A 274 -9.59 -15.78 -3.93
N ALA A 275 -8.77 -16.56 -4.64
CA ALA A 275 -7.81 -16.02 -5.60
C ALA A 275 -8.55 -15.26 -6.72
N ARG A 276 -9.66 -15.81 -7.20
CA ARG A 276 -10.54 -15.16 -8.18
C ARG A 276 -11.18 -13.88 -7.65
N ARG A 277 -11.70 -13.87 -6.43
CA ARG A 277 -12.24 -12.65 -5.79
C ARG A 277 -11.16 -11.59 -5.61
N ASN A 278 -9.95 -11.97 -5.22
CA ASN A 278 -8.84 -11.04 -5.08
C ASN A 278 -8.41 -10.49 -6.44
N TRP A 279 -8.31 -11.34 -7.46
CA TRP A 279 -8.09 -10.92 -8.85
C TRP A 279 -9.13 -9.89 -9.31
N PHE A 280 -10.42 -10.17 -9.12
CA PHE A 280 -11.48 -9.24 -9.50
C PHE A 280 -11.42 -7.90 -8.76
N ARG A 281 -10.87 -7.87 -7.53
CA ARG A 281 -10.65 -6.62 -6.77
C ARG A 281 -9.45 -5.81 -7.27
N VAL A 282 -8.43 -6.47 -7.86
CA VAL A 282 -7.18 -5.80 -8.28
C VAL A 282 -7.12 -5.49 -9.77
N GLN A 283 -7.88 -6.20 -10.62
CA GLN A 283 -7.76 -6.09 -12.08
C GLN A 283 -8.07 -4.67 -12.59
N THR A 284 -9.05 -3.98 -12.00
CA THR A 284 -9.45 -2.64 -12.43
C THR A 284 -8.36 -1.61 -12.09
N PRO A 285 -7.89 -1.51 -10.83
CA PRO A 285 -6.72 -0.69 -10.51
C PRO A 285 -5.47 -1.01 -11.35
N ALA A 286 -5.25 -2.29 -11.68
CA ALA A 286 -4.12 -2.68 -12.54
C ALA A 286 -4.28 -2.14 -13.97
N THR A 287 -5.49 -2.23 -14.52
CA THR A 287 -5.81 -1.69 -15.85
C THR A 287 -5.62 -0.17 -15.89
N GLU A 288 -6.09 0.55 -14.87
CA GLU A 288 -5.89 2.00 -14.78
C GLU A 288 -4.41 2.39 -14.71
N TYR A 289 -3.60 1.64 -13.96
CA TYR A 289 -2.15 1.86 -13.91
C TYR A 289 -1.48 1.63 -15.27
N LEU A 290 -1.80 0.53 -15.94
CA LEU A 290 -1.28 0.24 -17.29
C LEU A 290 -1.69 1.31 -18.30
N GLN A 291 -2.94 1.78 -18.23
CA GLN A 291 -3.44 2.85 -19.08
C GLN A 291 -2.68 4.16 -18.86
N ALA A 292 -2.41 4.54 -17.60
CA ALA A 292 -1.63 5.74 -17.30
C ALA A 292 -0.17 5.65 -17.83
N LEU A 293 0.45 4.47 -17.78
CA LEU A 293 1.77 4.26 -18.39
C LEU A 293 1.72 4.36 -19.93
N HIS A 294 0.67 3.83 -20.55
CA HIS A 294 0.45 3.96 -21.99
C HIS A 294 0.29 5.43 -22.40
N GLU A 295 -0.52 6.21 -21.68
CA GLU A 295 -0.71 7.64 -21.94
C GLU A 295 0.60 8.43 -21.82
N LEU A 296 1.39 8.16 -20.77
CA LEU A 296 2.73 8.72 -20.63
C LEU A 296 3.62 8.40 -21.85
N ASN A 297 3.63 7.14 -22.28
CA ASN A 297 4.43 6.71 -23.43
C ASN A 297 3.97 7.37 -24.74
N ASP A 298 2.65 7.52 -24.92
CA ASP A 298 2.07 8.16 -26.10
C ASP A 298 2.41 9.66 -26.14
N HIS A 299 2.29 10.38 -25.02
CA HIS A 299 2.73 11.77 -24.96
C HIS A 299 4.24 11.90 -25.18
N TRP A 300 5.04 10.93 -24.71
CA TRP A 300 6.48 10.91 -24.98
C TRP A 300 6.76 10.75 -26.48
N LEU A 301 6.13 9.78 -27.15
CA LEU A 301 6.26 9.57 -28.61
C LEU A 301 5.82 10.79 -29.42
N ASN A 302 4.82 11.53 -28.92
CA ASN A 302 4.33 12.75 -29.52
C ASN A 302 5.11 14.01 -29.11
N HIS A 303 6.26 13.86 -28.46
CA HIS A 303 7.16 14.96 -28.07
C HIS A 303 6.45 16.02 -27.21
N ALA A 304 5.58 15.59 -26.28
CA ALA A 304 4.99 16.49 -25.30
C ALA A 304 6.07 17.22 -24.49
N ASP A 305 5.71 18.37 -23.94
CA ASP A 305 6.64 19.15 -23.15
C ASP A 305 7.07 18.40 -21.85
N PRO A 306 8.23 18.72 -21.28
CA PRO A 306 8.74 18.01 -20.10
C PRO A 306 7.82 18.08 -18.88
N GLN A 307 7.05 19.16 -18.72
CA GLN A 307 6.13 19.29 -17.59
C GLN A 307 4.98 18.30 -17.73
N ARG A 308 4.40 18.19 -18.93
CA ARG A 308 3.38 17.17 -19.23
C ARG A 308 3.86 15.75 -18.93
N LEU A 309 5.08 15.39 -19.35
CA LEU A 309 5.65 14.08 -19.06
C LEU A 309 5.87 13.83 -17.56
N SER A 310 6.29 14.87 -16.83
CA SER A 310 6.41 14.80 -15.36
C SER A 310 5.06 14.59 -14.68
N ASP A 311 4.02 15.28 -15.13
CA ASP A 311 2.67 15.17 -14.59
C ASP A 311 2.06 13.78 -14.86
N ASP A 312 2.24 13.27 -16.08
CA ASP A 312 1.79 11.91 -16.45
C ASP A 312 2.54 10.83 -15.66
N PHE A 313 3.84 10.99 -15.43
CA PHE A 313 4.62 10.09 -14.58
C PHE A 313 4.12 10.10 -13.13
N ALA A 314 3.81 11.29 -12.58
CA ALA A 314 3.21 11.42 -11.27
C ALA A 314 1.81 10.78 -11.19
N LEU A 315 1.01 10.91 -12.25
CA LEU A 315 -0.30 10.25 -12.35
C LEU A 315 -0.18 8.73 -12.38
N ALA A 316 0.75 8.17 -13.16
CA ALA A 316 1.04 6.74 -13.17
C ALA A 316 1.44 6.23 -11.77
N GLY A 317 2.26 6.99 -11.03
CA GLY A 317 2.58 6.71 -9.63
C GLY A 317 1.35 6.68 -8.72
N LYS A 318 0.41 7.61 -8.88
CA LYS A 318 -0.86 7.61 -8.12
C LYS A 318 -1.73 6.37 -8.41
N HIS A 319 -1.81 5.94 -9.66
CA HIS A 319 -2.54 4.71 -10.02
C HIS A 319 -1.85 3.44 -9.50
N PHE A 320 -0.52 3.41 -9.51
CA PHE A 320 0.25 2.35 -8.88
C PHE A 320 -0.05 2.25 -7.37
N ASP A 321 -0.06 3.36 -6.65
CA ASP A 321 -0.39 3.37 -5.22
C ASP A 321 -1.81 2.80 -4.96
N ARG A 322 -2.80 3.15 -5.80
CA ARG A 322 -4.16 2.58 -5.73
C ARG A 322 -4.18 1.08 -5.99
N LEU A 323 -3.40 0.58 -6.94
CA LEU A 323 -3.26 -0.86 -7.20
C LEU A 323 -2.70 -1.58 -5.97
N ILE A 324 -1.64 -1.05 -5.37
CA ILE A 324 -1.03 -1.64 -4.17
C ILE A 324 -2.00 -1.62 -2.99
N ASP A 325 -2.74 -0.53 -2.80
CA ASP A 325 -3.76 -0.43 -1.75
C ASP A 325 -4.93 -1.42 -1.98
N ALA A 326 -5.42 -1.53 -3.22
CA ALA A 326 -6.46 -2.50 -3.57
C ALA A 326 -6.00 -3.94 -3.33
N TYR A 327 -4.75 -4.27 -3.69
CA TYR A 327 -4.16 -5.58 -3.39
C TYR A 327 -4.05 -5.82 -1.89
N ASN A 328 -3.45 -4.87 -1.15
CA ASN A 328 -3.28 -4.98 0.30
C ASN A 328 -4.64 -5.14 0.99
N THR A 329 -5.66 -4.38 0.57
CA THR A 329 -7.03 -4.48 1.08
C THR A 329 -7.66 -5.82 0.72
N ALA A 330 -7.48 -6.31 -0.50
CA ALA A 330 -8.02 -7.60 -0.93
C ALA A 330 -7.48 -8.75 -0.09
N VAL A 331 -6.18 -8.71 0.25
CA VAL A 331 -5.55 -9.71 1.12
C VAL A 331 -5.74 -9.43 2.62
N LEU A 332 -6.04 -8.18 3.03
CA LEU A 332 -6.29 -7.79 4.44
C LEU A 332 -7.75 -7.98 4.88
N LEU A 333 -8.75 -7.84 4.00
CA LEU A 333 -10.17 -8.16 4.28
C LEU A 333 -10.41 -9.67 4.55
N GLN A 334 -9.33 -10.43 4.59
CA GLN A 334 -9.28 -11.84 4.94
C GLN A 334 -8.90 -12.06 6.43
N PHE A 335 -8.73 -10.98 7.19
CA PHE A 335 -8.61 -10.98 8.66
C PHE A 335 -9.88 -10.46 9.35
#